data_AF-G0V9V7-F1
#
_entry.id   AF-G0V9V7-F1
#
_cell.length_a   1.000
_cell.length_b   1.000
_cell.length_c   1.000
_cell.angle_alpha   90.00
_cell.angle_beta   90.00
_cell.angle_gamma   90.00
#
_symmetry.space_group_name_H-M   'P 1'
#
loop_
_entity.id
_entity.type
_entity.pdbx_description
1 polymer ?
#
loop_
_entity_poly.entity_id
_entity_poly.type
_entity_poly.pdbx_seq_one_letter_code
_entity_poly.pdbx_strand_id
1 'polypeptide(L)'
;MDINKRWETMPNTEQEELVAKLTERQKLPWKELTQNEKQAAWYISYGEWGPRRPVHAKGDQAFIAKGVALGLVLSLGFFFFVRQFAEDDPKTMNKEWQMKSDEYLKSKNANPWGGYSQVQSK
;
A
#
# COMPACT_ATOMS: atom_id res chain seq x y z
N MET A 1 -8.36 23.38 26.18
CA MET A 1 -9.20 23.33 24.95
C MET A 1 -8.39 22.65 23.87
N ASP A 2 -8.92 21.59 23.27
CA ASP A 2 -8.20 20.69 22.35
C ASP A 2 -7.86 21.37 21.01
N ILE A 3 -6.73 22.08 20.92
CA ILE A 3 -6.31 22.76 19.69
C ILE A 3 -6.14 21.78 18.52
N ASN A 4 -5.71 20.56 18.82
CA ASN A 4 -5.31 19.53 17.87
C ASN A 4 -6.47 19.01 17.01
N LYS A 5 -7.71 19.17 17.48
CA LYS A 5 -8.91 18.73 16.75
C LYS A 5 -9.52 19.83 15.89
N ARG A 6 -9.30 21.10 16.27
CA ARG A 6 -9.99 22.26 15.67
C ARG A 6 -9.09 23.15 14.82
N TRP A 7 -7.77 23.00 14.91
CA TRP A 7 -6.81 23.86 14.22
C TRP A 7 -7.08 23.93 12.71
N GLU A 8 -7.18 22.78 12.05
CA GLU A 8 -7.39 22.71 10.60
C GLU A 8 -8.79 23.17 10.16
N THR A 9 -9.76 23.21 11.07
CA THR A 9 -11.14 23.65 10.78
C THR A 9 -11.39 25.12 11.14
N MET A 10 -10.47 25.77 11.87
CA MET A 10 -10.62 27.17 12.25
C MET A 10 -10.40 28.10 11.04
N PRO A 11 -11.16 29.20 10.92
CA PRO A 11 -10.89 30.24 9.93
C PRO A 11 -9.47 30.79 10.05
N ASN A 12 -8.86 31.17 8.92
CA ASN A 12 -7.49 31.71 8.90
C ASN A 12 -7.33 32.93 9.82
N THR A 13 -8.32 33.81 9.88
CA THR A 13 -8.31 34.99 10.77
C THR A 13 -8.23 34.60 12.24
N GLU A 14 -8.97 33.56 12.67
CA GLU A 14 -8.92 33.06 14.04
C GLU A 14 -7.59 32.37 14.35
N GLN A 15 -7.01 31.66 13.38
CA GLN A 15 -5.69 31.06 13.53
C GLN A 15 -4.61 32.13 13.72
N GLU A 16 -4.63 33.19 12.91
CA GLU A 16 -3.70 34.34 13.01
C GLU A 16 -3.83 35.06 14.35
N GLU A 17 -5.06 35.37 14.78
CA GLU A 17 -5.30 35.99 16.07
C GLU A 17 -4.82 35.12 17.25
N LEU A 18 -5.05 33.81 17.18
CA LEU A 18 -4.62 32.89 18.23
C LEU A 18 -3.09 32.79 18.29
N VAL A 19 -2.43 32.73 17.12
CA VAL A 19 -0.97 32.73 17.02
C VAL A 19 -0.41 34.02 17.61
N ALA A 20 -0.93 35.17 17.22
CA ALA A 20 -0.49 36.46 17.74
C ALA A 20 -0.62 36.54 19.27
N LYS A 21 -1.78 36.12 19.82
CA LYS A 21 -2.00 36.06 21.29
C LYS A 21 -1.01 35.14 21.99
N LEU A 22 -0.72 33.96 21.43
CA LEU A 22 0.25 33.02 21.99
C LEU A 22 1.69 33.55 21.91
N THR A 23 2.06 34.21 20.81
CA THR A 23 3.38 34.84 20.66
C THR A 23 3.61 35.93 21.69
N GLU A 24 2.61 36.76 21.98
CA GLU A 24 2.71 37.76 23.05
C GLU A 24 2.84 37.11 24.44
N ARG A 25 2.08 36.04 24.72
CA ARG A 25 2.19 35.29 25.98
C ARG A 25 3.55 34.60 26.16
N GLN A 26 4.19 34.16 25.08
CA GLN A 26 5.52 33.53 25.11
C GLN A 26 6.66 34.49 25.49
N LYS A 27 6.45 35.81 25.41
CA LYS A 27 7.42 36.82 25.87
C LYS A 27 7.52 36.91 27.40
N LEU A 28 6.51 36.41 28.11
CA LEU A 28 6.44 36.40 29.58
C LEU A 28 7.14 35.16 30.18
N PRO A 29 7.39 35.11 31.50
CA PRO A 29 8.01 33.94 32.13
C PRO A 29 7.22 32.65 31.87
N TRP A 30 7.91 31.60 31.40
CA TRP A 30 7.24 30.35 30.97
C TRP A 30 6.58 29.54 32.08
N LYS A 31 6.85 29.89 33.35
CA LYS A 31 6.16 29.34 34.50
C LYS A 31 4.70 29.80 34.57
N GLU A 32 4.37 30.95 33.97
CA GLU A 32 3.03 31.54 33.95
C GLU A 32 2.18 31.08 32.76
N LEU A 33 2.75 30.33 31.80
CA LEU A 33 1.98 29.70 30.75
C LEU A 33 1.22 28.49 31.29
N THR A 34 -0.09 28.49 31.07
CA THR A 34 -0.97 27.36 31.38
C THR A 34 -0.60 26.14 30.54
N GLN A 35 -0.92 24.94 31.02
CA GLN A 35 -0.66 23.70 30.29
C GLN A 35 -1.34 23.69 28.91
N ASN A 36 -2.54 24.27 28.81
CA ASN A 36 -3.27 24.41 27.56
C ASN A 36 -2.53 25.31 26.55
N GLU A 37 -1.99 26.45 26.99
CA GLU A 37 -1.20 27.35 26.12
C GLU A 37 0.08 26.66 25.63
N LYS A 38 0.73 25.87 26.48
CA LYS A 38 1.93 25.10 26.11
C LYS A 38 1.61 24.04 25.06
N GLN A 39 0.52 23.27 25.25
CA GLN A 39 0.06 22.29 24.26
C GLN A 39 -0.34 22.98 22.95
N ALA A 40 -0.98 24.15 23.03
CA ALA A 40 -1.36 24.93 21.86
C ALA A 40 -0.16 25.42 21.06
N ALA A 41 0.80 26.06 21.73
CA ALA A 41 2.04 26.53 21.13
C ALA A 41 2.82 25.39 20.46
N TRP A 42 2.92 24.23 21.13
CA TRP A 42 3.61 23.06 20.58
C TRP A 42 2.90 22.53 19.32
N TYR A 43 1.59 22.36 19.36
CA TYR A 43 0.84 21.81 18.23
C TYR A 43 0.84 22.76 17.02
N ILE A 44 0.72 24.07 17.23
CA ILE A 44 0.84 25.06 16.14
C ILE A 44 2.24 25.00 15.52
N SER A 45 3.28 24.93 16.35
CA SER A 45 4.66 24.99 15.86
C SER A 45 5.18 23.67 15.27
N TYR A 46 4.68 22.52 15.77
CA TYR A 46 5.24 21.19 15.52
C TYR A 46 4.21 20.10 15.18
N GLY A 47 2.92 20.41 15.15
CA GLY A 47 1.87 19.43 14.84
C GLY A 47 1.88 18.95 13.39
N GLU A 48 1.18 17.84 13.16
CA GLU A 48 1.02 17.16 11.86
C GLU A 48 -0.02 17.85 10.95
N TRP A 49 0.12 19.15 10.76
CA TRP A 49 -0.78 19.94 9.93
C TRP A 49 0.01 20.77 8.90
N GLY A 50 -0.67 21.29 7.88
CA GLY A 50 -0.07 22.12 6.86
C GLY A 50 1.15 21.43 6.20
N PRO A 51 2.36 22.03 6.25
CA PRO A 51 3.57 21.44 5.66
C PRO A 51 4.01 20.10 6.25
N ARG A 52 3.56 19.75 7.47
CA ARG A 52 3.92 18.50 8.15
C ARG A 52 2.84 17.43 8.09
N ARG A 53 1.82 17.60 7.25
CA ARG A 53 0.81 16.56 7.06
C ARG A 53 1.49 15.28 6.53
N PRO A 54 1.22 14.10 7.10
CA PRO A 54 1.83 12.86 6.62
C PRO A 54 1.42 12.56 5.17
N VAL A 55 2.32 11.94 4.42
CA VAL A 55 2.08 11.53 3.01
C VAL A 55 0.92 10.53 2.92
N HIS A 56 0.79 9.67 3.94
CA HIS A 56 -0.32 8.74 4.06
C HIS A 56 -1.20 9.15 5.24
N ALA A 57 -2.38 9.67 4.91
CA ALA A 57 -3.41 9.94 5.90
C ALA A 57 -4.05 8.64 6.39
N LYS A 58 -4.84 8.74 7.46
CA LYS A 58 -5.62 7.62 7.97
C LYS A 58 -6.59 7.13 6.90
N GLY A 59 -6.41 5.89 6.44
CA GLY A 59 -7.25 5.25 5.43
C GLY A 59 -6.56 5.06 4.08
N ASP A 60 -5.50 5.82 3.77
CA ASP A 60 -4.81 5.75 2.47
C ASP A 60 -4.19 4.37 2.24
N GLN A 61 -3.57 3.79 3.26
CA GLN A 61 -2.97 2.45 3.15
C GLN A 61 -4.02 1.38 2.80
N ALA A 62 -5.21 1.46 3.41
CA ALA A 62 -6.29 0.53 3.12
C ALA A 62 -6.85 0.76 1.72
N PHE A 63 -6.95 2.01 1.26
CA PHE A 63 -7.34 2.35 -0.09
C PHE A 63 -6.36 1.79 -1.13
N ILE A 64 -5.06 1.98 -0.91
CA ILE A 64 -3.99 1.46 -1.78
C ILE A 64 -4.04 -0.07 -1.83
N ALA A 65 -4.12 -0.74 -0.68
CA ALA A 65 -4.20 -2.20 -0.63
C ALA A 65 -5.41 -2.75 -1.39
N LYS A 66 -6.59 -2.13 -1.25
CA LYS A 66 -7.79 -2.47 -2.02
C LYS A 66 -7.60 -2.22 -3.51
N GLY A 67 -6.98 -1.11 -3.88
CA GLY A 67 -6.68 -0.79 -5.28
C GLY A 67 -5.77 -1.82 -5.94
N VAL A 68 -4.71 -2.25 -5.24
CA VAL A 68 -3.80 -3.30 -5.71
C VAL A 68 -4.53 -4.64 -5.86
N ALA A 69 -5.31 -5.05 -4.85
CA ALA A 69 -6.07 -6.28 -4.90
C ALA A 69 -7.08 -6.29 -6.06
N LEU A 70 -7.79 -5.18 -6.26
CA LEU A 70 -8.72 -5.02 -7.37
C LEU A 70 -7.99 -5.08 -8.71
N GLY A 71 -6.85 -4.41 -8.85
CA GLY A 71 -6.02 -4.46 -10.06
C GLY A 71 -5.58 -5.88 -10.41
N LEU A 72 -5.15 -6.65 -9.42
CA LEU A 72 -4.79 -8.06 -9.61
C LEU A 72 -5.99 -8.89 -10.07
N VAL A 73 -7.14 -8.76 -9.42
CA VAL A 73 -8.37 -9.49 -9.79
C VAL A 73 -8.82 -9.14 -11.20
N LEU A 74 -8.82 -7.85 -11.56
CA LEU A 74 -9.19 -7.40 -12.90
C LEU A 74 -8.20 -7.91 -13.96
N SER A 75 -6.90 -7.89 -13.66
CA SER A 75 -5.87 -8.39 -14.60
C SER A 75 -5.99 -9.89 -14.86
N LEU A 76 -6.22 -10.69 -13.81
CA LEU A 76 -6.44 -12.12 -13.93
C LEU A 76 -7.76 -12.41 -14.64
N GLY A 77 -8.83 -11.70 -14.27
CA GLY A 77 -10.13 -11.81 -14.92
C GLY A 77 -10.05 -11.51 -16.41
N PHE A 78 -9.35 -10.45 -16.79
CA PHE A 78 -9.11 -10.10 -18.18
C PHE A 78 -8.26 -11.16 -18.92
N PHE A 79 -7.19 -11.65 -18.28
CA PHE A 79 -6.37 -12.72 -18.85
C PHE A 79 -7.19 -13.99 -19.14
N PHE A 80 -7.97 -14.47 -18.17
CA PHE A 80 -8.83 -15.64 -18.37
C PHE A 80 -9.93 -15.37 -19.40
N PHE A 81 -10.48 -14.15 -19.42
CA PHE A 81 -11.48 -13.74 -20.40
C PHE A 81 -10.94 -13.76 -21.83
N VAL A 82 -9.68 -13.40 -22.06
CA VAL A 82 -9.06 -13.51 -23.40
C VAL A 82 -8.66 -14.95 -23.68
N ARG A 83 -8.10 -15.67 -22.70
CA ARG A 83 -7.58 -17.04 -22.87
C ARG A 83 -8.65 -18.06 -23.26
N GLN A 84 -9.91 -17.87 -22.85
CA GLN A 84 -11.02 -18.75 -23.25
C GLN A 84 -11.33 -18.72 -24.75
N PHE A 85 -10.89 -17.69 -25.47
CA PHE A 85 -11.08 -17.57 -26.93
C PHE A 85 -9.86 -18.06 -27.73
N ALA A 86 -8.84 -18.62 -27.06
CA ALA A 86 -7.69 -19.19 -27.74
C ALA A 86 -7.98 -20.60 -28.26
N GLU A 87 -7.19 -21.05 -29.23
CA GLU A 87 -7.27 -22.40 -29.81
C GLU A 87 -6.93 -23.51 -28.79
N ASP A 88 -7.30 -24.74 -29.16
CA ASP A 88 -7.06 -25.94 -28.37
C ASP A 88 -5.57 -26.18 -28.13
N ASP A 89 -5.27 -26.77 -26.97
CA ASP A 89 -3.89 -27.09 -26.60
C ASP A 89 -3.31 -28.19 -27.52
N PRO A 90 -1.97 -28.21 -27.75
CA PRO A 90 -1.34 -29.22 -28.58
C PRO A 90 -1.59 -30.65 -28.07
N LYS A 91 -1.71 -31.61 -28.99
CA LYS A 91 -1.91 -33.04 -28.66
C LYS A 91 -0.86 -33.66 -27.73
N THR A 92 0.32 -33.02 -27.59
CA THR A 92 1.42 -33.48 -26.73
C THR A 92 1.33 -32.93 -25.30
N MET A 93 0.41 -32.00 -25.04
CA MET A 93 0.22 -31.33 -23.74
C MET A 93 -0.74 -32.08 -22.82
N ASN A 94 -0.67 -33.42 -22.80
CA ASN A 94 -1.38 -34.26 -21.85
C ASN A 94 -0.40 -35.15 -21.06
N LYS A 95 -0.84 -35.62 -19.89
CA LYS A 95 -0.01 -36.42 -18.99
C LYS A 95 0.45 -37.74 -19.59
N GLU A 96 -0.40 -38.43 -20.36
CA GLU A 96 -0.07 -39.72 -20.97
C GLU A 96 1.09 -39.60 -21.97
N TRP A 97 1.06 -38.57 -22.83
CA TRP A 97 2.11 -38.30 -23.79
C TRP A 97 3.42 -37.92 -23.10
N GLN A 98 3.34 -37.11 -22.04
CA GLN A 98 4.49 -36.71 -21.24
C GLN A 98 5.12 -37.91 -20.53
N MET A 99 4.34 -38.84 -19.96
CA MET A 99 4.85 -40.07 -19.34
C MET A 99 5.55 -40.98 -20.36
N LYS A 100 5.00 -41.14 -21.57
CA LYS A 100 5.68 -41.89 -22.65
C LYS A 100 6.97 -41.21 -23.10
N SER A 101 6.98 -39.88 -23.10
CA SER A 101 8.19 -39.10 -23.40
C SER A 101 9.25 -39.32 -22.32
N ASP A 102 8.85 -39.39 -21.05
CA ASP A 102 9.74 -39.71 -19.92
C ASP A 102 10.32 -41.13 -20.03
N GLU A 103 9.50 -42.12 -20.41
CA GLU A 103 9.97 -43.49 -20.68
C GLU A 103 11.05 -43.52 -21.77
N TYR A 104 10.84 -42.76 -22.84
CA TYR A 104 11.82 -42.61 -23.90
C TYR A 104 13.10 -41.93 -23.41
N LEU A 105 13.00 -40.81 -22.68
CA LEU A 105 14.15 -40.09 -22.13
C LEU A 105 14.96 -40.96 -21.16
N LYS A 106 14.28 -41.75 -20.33
CA LYS A 106 14.90 -42.75 -19.46
C LYS A 106 15.66 -43.80 -20.26
N SER A 107 15.09 -44.29 -21.36
CA SER A 107 15.74 -45.26 -22.26
C SER A 107 17.03 -44.71 -22.90
N LYS A 108 17.18 -43.39 -22.96
CA LYS A 108 18.34 -42.68 -23.51
C LYS A 108 19.28 -42.10 -22.44
N ASN A 109 19.05 -42.42 -21.16
CA ASN A 109 19.82 -41.87 -20.04
C ASN A 109 19.92 -40.33 -20.08
N ALA A 110 18.87 -39.66 -20.56
CA ALA A 110 18.83 -38.21 -20.63
C ALA A 110 18.83 -37.59 -19.22
N ASN A 111 19.52 -36.45 -19.06
CA ASN A 111 19.71 -35.72 -17.80
C ASN A 111 20.07 -36.61 -16.59
N PRO A 112 21.24 -37.29 -16.62
CA PRO A 112 21.57 -38.32 -15.63
C PRO A 112 21.85 -37.81 -14.20
N TRP A 113 22.12 -36.52 -14.01
CA TRP A 113 22.30 -35.90 -12.68
C TRP A 113 21.17 -34.96 -12.27
N GLY A 114 20.22 -34.68 -13.16
CA GLY A 114 19.10 -33.76 -12.93
C GLY A 114 17.75 -34.49 -12.99
N GLY A 115 16.71 -33.78 -13.44
CA GLY A 115 15.41 -34.35 -13.77
C GLY A 115 15.21 -34.41 -15.29
N TYR A 116 14.71 -35.55 -15.78
CA TYR A 116 14.27 -35.69 -17.18
C TYR A 116 12.76 -35.64 -17.34
N SER A 117 12.00 -35.70 -16.23
CA SER A 117 10.54 -35.77 -16.28
C SER A 117 9.93 -34.51 -16.90
N GLN A 118 9.02 -34.72 -17.85
CA GLN A 118 8.30 -33.69 -18.61
C GLN A 118 6.86 -33.53 -18.14
N VAL A 119 6.44 -34.26 -17.09
CA VAL A 119 5.05 -34.21 -16.60
C VAL A 119 4.77 -32.85 -15.96
N GLN A 120 3.95 -32.06 -16.65
CA GLN A 120 3.48 -30.73 -16.24
C GLN A 120 1.98 -30.53 -16.47
N SER A 121 1.37 -31.39 -17.29
CA SER A 121 -0.06 -31.42 -17.50
C SER A 121 -0.73 -32.35 -16.48
N LYS A 122 -2.01 -32.05 -16.16
CA LYS A 122 -2.82 -32.89 -15.28
C LYS A 122 -3.22 -34.20 -15.94
#